data_AF-A0A3M0SPK5-F1
#
_entry.id   AF-A0A3M0SPK5-F1
#
_cell.length_a   1.000
_cell.length_b   1.000
_cell.length_c   1.000
_cell.angle_alpha   90.00
_cell.angle_beta   90.00
_cell.angle_gamma   90.00
#
_symmetry.space_group_name_H-M   'P 1'
#
loop_
_entity.id
_entity.type
_entity.pdbx_description
1 polymer ?
#
loop_
_entity_poly.entity_id
_entity_poly.type
_entity_poly.pdbx_seq_one_letter_code
_entity_poly.pdbx_strand_id
1 'polypeptide(L)'
;MKRKITKCLVSAYTVSLVFLNSGVVRAASDAGEVQSKLNTGLTSIKVVITSVIAIVGIIAAAKIVISKLPSLDDPNMKNEMWRGIGMVAAAVAAGGALTWLIPWVYGLFQ
;
A
#
# COMPACT_ATOMS: atom_id res chain seq x y z
N MET A 1 -43.37 38.84 18.35
CA MET A 1 -42.78 38.13 17.18
C MET A 1 -41.42 37.48 17.48
N LYS A 2 -40.47 38.18 18.13
CA LYS A 2 -39.10 37.68 18.43
C LYS A 2 -39.04 36.29 19.12
N ARG A 3 -39.90 36.02 20.11
CA ARG A 3 -39.97 34.71 20.81
C ARG A 3 -40.30 33.51 19.93
N LYS A 4 -41.04 33.68 18.82
CA LYS A 4 -41.37 32.57 17.91
C LYS A 4 -40.19 32.22 17.01
N ILE A 5 -39.48 33.25 16.53
CA ILE A 5 -38.27 33.10 15.70
C ILE A 5 -37.15 32.41 16.49
N THR A 6 -36.94 32.80 17.75
CA THR A 6 -35.95 32.15 18.62
C THR A 6 -36.27 30.66 18.86
N LYS A 7 -37.54 30.30 19.03
CA LYS A 7 -37.95 28.89 19.19
C LYS A 7 -37.72 28.06 17.92
N CYS A 8 -37.99 28.62 16.74
CA CYS A 8 -37.69 27.95 15.47
C CYS A 8 -36.19 27.74 15.26
N LEU A 9 -35.35 28.74 15.60
CA LEU A 9 -33.90 28.61 15.49
C LEU A 9 -33.33 27.56 16.45
N VAL A 10 -33.82 27.51 17.69
CA VAL A 10 -33.42 26.48 18.67
C VAL A 10 -33.86 25.10 18.19
N SER A 11 -35.09 24.96 17.68
CA SER A 11 -35.58 23.69 17.12
C SER A 11 -34.75 23.21 15.93
N ALA A 12 -34.41 24.10 15.00
CA ALA A 12 -33.58 23.76 13.84
C ALA A 12 -32.17 23.34 14.28
N TYR A 13 -31.57 24.05 15.24
CA TYR A 13 -30.27 23.70 15.80
C TYR A 13 -30.27 22.33 16.49
N THR A 14 -31.31 22.03 17.27
CA THR A 14 -31.45 20.73 17.94
C THR A 14 -31.66 19.58 16.96
N VAL A 15 -32.42 19.79 15.88
CA VAL A 15 -32.62 18.77 14.84
C VAL A 15 -31.32 18.50 14.10
N SER A 16 -30.54 19.53 13.75
CA SER A 16 -29.21 19.35 13.14
C SER A 16 -28.25 18.58 14.05
N LEU A 17 -28.23 18.88 15.35
CA LEU A 17 -27.44 18.13 16.33
C LEU A 17 -27.85 16.67 16.44
N VAL A 18 -29.16 16.39 16.47
CA VAL A 18 -29.69 15.01 16.50
C VAL A 18 -29.38 14.27 15.20
N PHE A 19 -29.44 14.93 14.05
CA PHE A 19 -29.10 14.32 12.76
C PHE A 19 -27.62 13.94 12.70
N LEU A 20 -26.72 14.85 13.13
CA LEU A 20 -25.28 14.63 13.19
C LEU A 20 -24.86 13.58 14.23
N ASN A 21 -25.65 13.40 15.31
CA ASN A 21 -25.38 12.41 16.35
C ASN A 21 -26.20 11.11 16.21
N SER A 22 -27.09 11.04 15.22
CA SER A 22 -27.92 9.87 14.97
C SER A 22 -27.04 8.67 14.61
N GLY A 23 -27.43 7.47 15.08
CA GLY A 23 -26.70 6.23 14.84
C GLY A 23 -26.46 5.93 13.35
N VAL A 24 -27.25 6.52 12.44
CA VAL A 24 -27.09 6.39 10.98
C VAL A 24 -25.84 7.14 10.49
N VAL A 25 -25.61 8.38 10.95
CA VAL A 25 -24.41 9.15 10.58
C VAL A 25 -23.16 8.57 11.24
N ARG A 26 -23.27 8.10 12.49
CA ARG A 26 -22.17 7.43 13.19
C ARG A 26 -21.83 6.07 12.58
N ALA A 27 -22.81 5.25 12.19
CA ALA A 27 -22.58 3.96 11.52
C ALA A 27 -21.99 4.13 10.11
N ALA A 28 -22.41 5.17 9.36
CA ALA A 28 -21.79 5.50 8.08
C ALA A 28 -20.35 5.99 8.25
N SER A 29 -20.07 6.78 9.28
CA SER A 29 -18.73 7.24 9.61
C SER A 29 -17.84 6.11 10.14
N ASP A 30 -18.38 5.18 10.95
CA ASP A 30 -17.69 3.97 11.43
C ASP A 30 -17.36 3.03 10.27
N ALA A 31 -18.27 2.84 9.32
CA ALA A 31 -17.99 2.01 8.14
C ALA A 31 -16.87 2.60 7.27
N GLY A 32 -16.87 3.93 7.07
CA GLY A 32 -15.80 4.64 6.36
C GLY A 32 -14.47 4.63 7.13
N GLU A 33 -14.50 4.76 8.46
CA GLU A 33 -13.31 4.71 9.30
C GLU A 33 -12.71 3.30 9.35
N VAL A 34 -13.55 2.26 9.46
CA VAL A 34 -13.13 0.86 9.42
C VAL A 34 -12.52 0.51 8.06
N GLN A 35 -13.13 0.94 6.96
CA GLN A 35 -12.58 0.72 5.62
C GLN A 35 -11.24 1.45 5.43
N SER A 36 -11.10 2.67 5.96
CA SER A 36 -9.85 3.43 5.92
C SER A 36 -8.74 2.75 6.73
N LYS A 37 -9.04 2.25 7.93
CA LYS A 37 -8.11 1.48 8.77
C LYS A 37 -7.68 0.17 8.10
N LEU A 38 -8.61 -0.53 7.47
CA LEU A 38 -8.31 -1.74 6.70
C LEU A 38 -7.40 -1.45 5.50
N ASN A 39 -7.70 -0.41 4.72
CA ASN A 39 -6.86 0.00 3.58
C ASN A 39 -5.45 0.43 4.03
N THR A 40 -5.35 1.11 5.17
CA THR A 40 -4.07 1.49 5.76
C THR A 40 -3.29 0.25 6.20
N GLY A 41 -3.93 -0.68 6.92
CA GLY A 41 -3.31 -1.94 7.33
C GLY A 41 -2.83 -2.80 6.16
N LEU A 42 -3.66 -2.92 5.11
CA LEU A 42 -3.30 -3.63 3.88
C LEU A 42 -2.11 -2.95 3.17
N THR A 43 -2.05 -1.62 3.16
CA THR A 43 -0.92 -0.89 2.58
C THR A 43 0.36 -1.15 3.36
N SER A 44 0.31 -1.15 4.70
CA SER A 44 1.46 -1.51 5.54
C SER A 44 1.97 -2.92 5.25
N ILE A 45 1.08 -3.90 5.11
CA ILE A 45 1.45 -5.28 4.76
C ILE A 45 2.13 -5.35 3.39
N LYS A 46 1.60 -4.64 2.38
CA LYS A 46 2.21 -4.59 1.04
C LYS A 46 3.65 -4.08 1.12
N VAL A 47 3.89 -3.01 1.87
CA VAL A 47 5.23 -2.41 2.06
C VAL A 47 6.20 -3.38 2.73
N VAL A 48 5.75 -4.09 3.76
CA VAL A 48 6.58 -5.10 4.43
C VAL A 48 6.96 -6.21 3.44
N ILE A 49 6.00 -6.75 2.68
CA ILE A 49 6.28 -7.82 1.71
C ILE A 49 7.25 -7.33 0.61
N THR A 50 7.08 -6.12 0.06
CA THR A 50 8.04 -5.57 -0.92
C THR A 50 9.43 -5.41 -0.33
N SER A 51 9.54 -4.94 0.91
CA SER A 51 10.85 -4.78 1.55
C SER A 51 11.58 -6.11 1.76
N VAL A 52 10.86 -7.18 2.09
CA VAL A 52 11.43 -8.54 2.20
C VAL A 52 11.95 -9.03 0.85
N ILE A 53 11.17 -8.85 -0.22
CA ILE A 53 11.59 -9.21 -1.59
C ILE A 53 12.86 -8.43 -1.99
N ALA A 54 12.93 -7.15 -1.67
CA ALA A 54 14.10 -6.32 -1.94
C ALA A 54 15.35 -6.81 -1.19
N ILE A 55 15.23 -7.18 0.09
CA ILE A 55 16.35 -7.71 0.88
C ILE A 55 16.88 -9.01 0.27
N VAL A 56 16.00 -9.95 -0.08
CA VAL A 56 16.41 -11.21 -0.72
C VAL A 56 17.10 -10.94 -2.07
N GLY A 57 16.59 -9.97 -2.83
CA GLY A 57 17.20 -9.49 -4.07
C GLY A 57 18.63 -8.99 -3.89
N ILE A 58 18.87 -8.15 -2.88
CA ILE A 58 20.19 -7.61 -2.55
C ILE A 58 21.16 -8.75 -2.21
N ILE A 59 20.72 -9.72 -1.39
CA ILE A 59 21.55 -10.87 -1.02
C ILE A 59 21.92 -11.71 -2.26
N ALA A 60 20.96 -11.97 -3.14
CA ALA A 60 21.20 -12.71 -4.38
C ALA A 60 22.15 -11.98 -5.33
N ALA A 61 21.99 -10.67 -5.49
CA ALA A 61 22.88 -9.85 -6.31
C ALA A 61 24.31 -9.80 -5.74
N ALA A 62 24.43 -9.61 -4.41
CA ALA A 62 25.72 -9.63 -3.73
C ALA A 62 26.46 -10.96 -3.92
N LYS A 63 25.75 -12.09 -3.85
CA LYS A 63 26.33 -13.42 -4.11
C LYS A 63 26.91 -13.52 -5.54
N ILE A 64 26.21 -13.00 -6.54
CA ILE A 64 26.66 -13.02 -7.94
C ILE A 64 27.95 -12.19 -8.09
N VAL A 65 27.95 -10.98 -7.53
CA VAL A 65 29.10 -10.07 -7.59
C VAL A 65 30.32 -10.71 -6.92
N ILE A 66 30.18 -11.21 -5.68
CA ILE A 66 31.30 -11.82 -4.93
C ILE A 66 31.91 -13.00 -5.70
N SER A 67 31.08 -13.81 -6.34
CA SER A 67 31.54 -15.00 -7.07
C SER A 67 32.27 -14.68 -8.38
N LYS A 68 32.04 -13.48 -8.96
CA LYS A 68 32.56 -13.09 -10.28
C LYS A 68 33.64 -12.00 -10.22
N LEU A 69 33.76 -11.30 -9.08
CA LEU A 69 34.82 -10.33 -8.79
C LEU A 69 36.25 -10.80 -9.10
N PRO A 70 36.71 -12.01 -8.70
CA PRO A 70 38.11 -12.41 -8.88
C PRO A 70 38.49 -12.69 -10.34
N SER A 71 37.51 -12.78 -11.25
CA SER A 71 37.72 -13.06 -12.68
C SER A 71 37.14 -11.95 -13.57
N LEU A 72 37.04 -10.72 -13.05
CA LEU A 72 36.50 -9.57 -13.79
C LEU A 72 37.38 -9.08 -14.93
N ASP A 73 38.64 -9.48 -14.95
CA ASP A 73 39.58 -9.12 -16.00
C ASP A 73 39.16 -9.75 -17.35
N ASP A 74 38.38 -10.84 -17.31
CA ASP A 74 37.81 -11.47 -18.50
C ASP A 74 36.53 -10.75 -18.97
N PRO A 75 36.48 -10.26 -20.23
CA PRO A 75 35.33 -9.53 -20.74
C PRO A 75 34.05 -10.38 -20.78
N ASN A 76 34.17 -11.69 -20.98
CA ASN A 76 33.03 -12.61 -20.97
C ASN A 76 32.44 -12.76 -19.55
N MET A 77 33.29 -12.87 -18.52
CA MET A 77 32.87 -13.04 -17.13
C MET A 77 32.19 -11.78 -16.58
N LYS A 78 32.68 -10.60 -16.97
CA LYS A 78 32.03 -9.32 -16.68
C LYS A 78 30.64 -9.22 -17.29
N ASN A 79 30.47 -9.63 -18.55
CA ASN A 79 29.16 -9.61 -19.20
C ASN A 79 28.17 -10.58 -18.54
N GLU A 80 28.64 -11.76 -18.15
CA GLU A 80 27.83 -12.73 -17.42
C GLU A 80 27.42 -12.22 -16.04
N MET A 81 28.32 -11.53 -15.33
CA MET A 81 28.00 -10.90 -14.04
C MET A 81 26.90 -9.84 -14.17
N TRP A 82 27.03 -8.93 -15.14
CA TRP A 82 26.00 -7.90 -15.39
C TRP A 82 24.67 -8.50 -15.85
N ARG A 83 24.70 -9.55 -16.66
CA ARG A 83 23.48 -10.29 -17.03
C ARG A 83 22.81 -10.92 -15.80
N GLY A 84 23.60 -11.53 -14.92
CA GLY A 84 23.10 -12.12 -13.67
C GLY A 84 22.47 -11.07 -12.74
N ILE A 85 23.14 -9.93 -12.56
CA ILE A 85 22.61 -8.81 -11.77
C ILE A 85 21.33 -8.27 -12.40
N GLY A 86 21.30 -8.09 -13.72
CA GLY A 86 20.12 -7.63 -14.46
C GLY A 86 18.92 -8.56 -14.31
N MET A 87 19.14 -9.88 -14.34
CA MET A 87 18.08 -10.87 -14.11
C MET A 87 17.57 -10.84 -12.67
N VAL A 88 18.44 -10.70 -11.68
CA VAL A 88 18.03 -10.55 -10.27
C VAL A 88 17.24 -9.25 -10.08
N ALA A 89 17.69 -8.14 -10.66
CA ALA A 89 16.98 -6.86 -10.61
C ALA A 89 15.59 -6.97 -11.27
N ALA A 90 15.49 -7.63 -12.43
CA ALA A 90 14.22 -7.88 -13.10
C ALA A 90 13.28 -8.75 -12.24
N ALA A 91 13.80 -9.80 -11.59
CA ALA A 91 13.02 -10.66 -10.71
C ALA A 91 12.51 -9.91 -9.47
N VAL A 92 13.35 -9.04 -8.88
CA VAL A 92 12.95 -8.20 -7.73
C VAL A 92 11.91 -7.17 -8.14
N ALA A 93 12.09 -6.52 -9.29
CA ALA A 93 11.14 -5.56 -9.83
C ALA A 93 9.79 -6.23 -10.15
N ALA A 94 9.81 -7.42 -10.74
CA ALA A 94 8.60 -8.21 -11.00
C ALA A 94 7.93 -8.66 -9.70
N GLY A 95 8.69 -9.21 -8.75
CA GLY A 95 8.17 -9.62 -7.44
C GLY A 95 7.57 -8.46 -6.65
N GLY A 96 8.24 -7.31 -6.64
CA GLY A 96 7.75 -6.09 -6.04
C GLY A 96 6.52 -5.53 -6.76
N ALA A 97 6.45 -5.59 -8.09
CA ALA A 97 5.27 -5.15 -8.83
C ALA A 97 4.05 -6.05 -8.54
N LEU A 98 4.25 -7.36 -8.41
CA LEU A 98 3.18 -8.33 -8.15
C LEU A 98 2.46 -8.07 -6.82
N THR A 99 3.15 -7.60 -5.78
CA THR A 99 2.49 -7.29 -4.48
C THR A 99 1.47 -6.16 -4.58
N TRP A 100 1.61 -5.28 -5.57
CA TRP A 100 0.69 -4.19 -5.84
C TRP A 100 -0.36 -4.55 -6.89
N LEU A 101 0.01 -5.36 -7.88
CA LEU A 101 -0.85 -5.74 -9.00
C LEU A 101 -1.85 -6.84 -8.64
N ILE A 102 -1.47 -7.86 -7.87
CA ILE A 102 -2.35 -8.99 -7.51
C ILE A 102 -3.64 -8.53 -6.81
N PRO A 103 -3.61 -7.60 -5.82
CA PRO A 103 -4.84 -7.10 -5.19
C PRO A 103 -5.79 -6.42 -6.17
N TRP A 104 -5.27 -5.71 -7.18
CA TRP A 104 -6.09 -5.09 -8.21
C TRP A 104 -6.73 -6.12 -9.13
N VAL A 105 -5.96 -7.12 -9.56
CA VAL A 105 -6.45 -8.25 -10.37
C VAL A 105 -7.54 -9.03 -9.63
N TYR A 106 -7.36 -9.30 -8.34
CA TYR A 106 -8.40 -9.95 -7.53
C TYR A 106 -9.69 -9.12 -7.48
N GLY A 107 -9.57 -7.80 -7.32
CA GLY A 107 -10.70 -6.86 -7.31
C GLY A 107 -11.51 -6.82 -8.61
N LEU A 108 -10.96 -7.26 -9.76
CA LEU A 108 -11.70 -7.36 -11.02
C LEU A 108 -12.69 -8.54 -11.07
N PHE A 109 -12.52 -9.53 -10.19
CA PHE A 109 -13.40 -10.70 -10.11
C PHE A 109 -14.46 -10.59 -9.01
N GLN A 110 -14.57 -9.41 -8.39
CA GLN A 110 -15.54 -9.09 -7.32
C GLN A 110 -16.60 -8.12 -7.86
#